data_AF-A0AAJ6Z7R5-F1
#
_entry.id   AF-A0AAJ6Z7R5-F1
#
_cell.length_a   1.000
_cell.length_b   1.000
_cell.length_c   1.000
_cell.angle_alpha   90.00
_cell.angle_beta   90.00
_cell.angle_gamma   90.00
#
_symmetry.space_group_name_H-M   'P 1'
#
loop_
_entity.id
_entity.type
_entity.pdbx_description
1 polymer ?
#
loop_
_entity_poly.entity_id
_entity_poly.type
_entity_poly.pdbx_seq_one_letter_code
_entity_poly.pdbx_strand_id
1 'polypeptide(L)'
;MGSDDFPVAFDGRRYDLRRFLKDHPGGVNTLERYKGKSITQAMKIFGHSNSAYHMLGDFKVGEENGVLTGDISGNGRIITKEEENRDEKEIAHLEELESRLDWSMPIFCQLGAIASDYDKWVHSAVFRNCRLFANPIMESMTYTQWYLVPTFWVPIIIYLMVTVYYQYVNCGDSCGPDSLTSLQYIQQLISGVLLWTILEYSLHRWVFHFNPGSNLNLIRVHFLIHGIHHKVPFDGLRQVFPPIPAALLAALLYFMLYPLVSYPIIKLIGGLIGYLIYDMIHYYVHHGSPKDGTYLYAMKRYHSNHHFVNHDKAFGISSKIWDHVFKTFVQVKKLSFSLRW
;
A
#
# COMPACT_ATOMS: atom_id res chain seq x y z
N MET A 1 10.94 -18.25 27.18
CA MET A 1 11.15 -17.94 25.75
C MET A 1 10.77 -19.18 24.98
N GLY A 2 9.70 -19.11 24.21
CA GLY A 2 9.28 -20.21 23.35
C GLY A 2 10.31 -20.42 22.24
N SER A 3 10.34 -21.60 21.65
CA SER A 3 11.23 -21.92 20.52
C SER A 3 11.00 -21.03 19.27
N ASP A 4 9.88 -20.29 19.24
CA ASP A 4 9.45 -19.47 18.11
C ASP A 4 9.68 -17.95 18.26
N ASP A 5 10.19 -17.48 19.41
CA ASP A 5 10.41 -16.04 19.64
C ASP A 5 11.57 -15.51 18.76
N PHE A 6 11.53 -14.23 18.37
CA PHE A 6 12.64 -13.51 17.74
C PHE A 6 13.03 -12.29 18.59
N PRO A 7 13.68 -12.51 19.75
CA PRO A 7 14.02 -11.42 20.66
C PRO A 7 15.16 -10.57 20.11
N VAL A 8 15.06 -9.25 20.23
CA VAL A 8 16.13 -8.28 19.97
C VAL A 8 16.16 -7.22 21.08
N ALA A 9 17.28 -6.51 21.20
CA ALA A 9 17.40 -5.38 22.11
C ALA A 9 17.62 -4.07 21.34
N PHE A 10 16.96 -2.99 21.75
CA PHE A 10 17.19 -1.65 21.21
C PHE A 10 17.15 -0.65 22.37
N ASP A 11 18.25 0.08 22.56
CA ASP A 11 18.43 1.10 23.61
C ASP A 11 18.03 0.60 25.01
N GLY A 12 18.48 -0.60 25.36
CA GLY A 12 18.23 -1.23 26.66
C GLY A 12 16.82 -1.85 26.82
N ARG A 13 15.93 -1.67 25.85
CA ARG A 13 14.58 -2.27 25.83
C ARG A 13 14.55 -3.54 24.99
N ARG A 14 13.59 -4.41 25.25
CA ARG A 14 13.43 -5.73 24.61
C ARG A 14 12.23 -5.72 23.67
N TYR A 15 12.41 -6.37 22.52
CA TYR A 15 11.39 -6.46 21.47
C TYR A 15 11.33 -7.88 20.90
N ASP A 16 10.18 -8.31 20.40
CA ASP A 16 10.02 -9.56 19.66
C ASP A 16 9.53 -9.28 18.23
N LEU A 17 10.42 -9.49 17.26
CA LEU A 17 10.15 -9.21 15.86
C LEU A 17 9.55 -10.40 15.11
N ARG A 18 9.19 -11.50 15.79
CA ARG A 18 8.76 -12.75 15.15
C ARG A 18 7.68 -12.54 14.08
N ARG A 19 6.66 -11.75 14.42
CA ARG A 19 5.51 -11.46 13.53
C ARG A 19 5.89 -10.56 12.34
N PHE A 20 6.96 -9.79 12.46
CA PHE A 20 7.40 -8.80 11.47
C PHE A 20 8.45 -9.35 10.48
N LEU A 21 9.02 -10.52 10.75
CA LEU A 21 10.13 -11.06 9.96
C LEU A 21 9.88 -11.07 8.44
N LYS A 22 8.66 -11.44 8.03
CA LYS A 22 8.27 -11.55 6.61
C LYS A 22 7.85 -10.20 6.00
N ASP A 23 7.49 -9.26 6.84
CA ASP A 23 6.95 -7.95 6.46
C ASP A 23 8.02 -6.86 6.48
N HIS A 24 9.18 -7.13 7.10
CA HIS A 24 10.29 -6.21 7.16
C HIS A 24 10.76 -5.81 5.74
N PRO A 25 10.74 -4.51 5.40
CA PRO A 25 11.14 -4.02 4.07
C PRO A 25 12.53 -4.46 3.62
N GLY A 26 13.46 -4.61 4.57
CA GLY A 26 14.82 -5.09 4.34
C GLY A 26 14.94 -6.62 4.23
N GLY A 27 13.85 -7.39 4.25
CA GLY A 27 13.83 -8.85 4.15
C GLY A 27 14.27 -9.59 5.42
N VAL A 28 13.79 -10.83 5.58
CA VAL A 28 14.05 -11.70 6.73
C VAL A 28 15.53 -12.03 6.89
N ASN A 29 16.24 -12.21 5.77
CA ASN A 29 17.67 -12.57 5.78
C ASN A 29 18.57 -11.48 6.39
N THR A 30 18.11 -10.22 6.45
CA THR A 30 18.87 -9.16 7.13
C THR A 30 18.64 -9.13 8.63
N LEU A 31 17.49 -9.63 9.09
CA LEU A 31 17.11 -9.70 10.50
C LEU A 31 17.69 -10.93 11.19
N GLU A 32 17.72 -12.10 10.54
CA GLU A 32 18.13 -13.39 11.11
C GLU A 32 19.44 -13.33 11.92
N ARG A 33 20.43 -12.56 11.45
CA ARG A 33 21.74 -12.38 12.10
C ARG A 33 21.69 -11.64 13.45
N TYR A 34 20.58 -10.99 13.76
CA TYR A 34 20.36 -10.20 14.97
C TYR A 34 19.49 -10.90 16.02
N LYS A 35 19.06 -12.15 15.80
CA LYS A 35 18.32 -12.91 16.81
C LYS A 35 19.11 -12.97 18.12
N GLY A 36 18.51 -12.51 19.21
CA GLY A 36 19.11 -12.44 20.55
C GLY A 36 20.16 -11.34 20.74
N LYS A 37 20.31 -10.40 19.79
CA LYS A 37 21.34 -9.35 19.82
C LYS A 37 20.74 -7.95 19.89
N SER A 38 21.59 -6.98 20.19
CA SER A 38 21.24 -5.56 20.04
C SER A 38 21.16 -5.15 18.57
N ILE A 39 20.13 -4.39 18.21
CA ILE A 39 19.91 -3.79 16.90
C ILE A 39 20.17 -2.27 16.90
N THR A 40 20.58 -1.66 18.02
CA THR A 40 20.83 -0.19 18.11
C THR A 40 21.71 0.32 16.97
N GLN A 41 22.84 -0.34 16.74
CA GLN A 41 23.76 0.06 15.67
C GLN A 41 23.20 -0.28 14.28
N ALA A 42 22.47 -1.39 14.15
CA ALA A 42 21.89 -1.81 12.87
C ALA A 42 20.82 -0.83 12.39
N MET A 43 19.92 -0.40 13.29
CA MET A 43 18.89 0.60 13.00
C MET A 43 19.50 1.87 12.41
N LYS A 44 20.61 2.35 13.00
CA LYS A 44 21.37 3.52 12.54
C LYS A 44 22.07 3.30 11.19
N ILE A 45 22.84 2.21 11.05
CA ILE A 45 23.61 1.92 9.82
C ILE A 45 22.72 1.79 8.59
N PHE A 46 21.54 1.19 8.74
CA PHE A 46 20.62 1.02 7.62
C PHE A 46 19.75 2.25 7.34
N GLY A 47 19.81 3.29 8.18
CA GLY A 47 19.14 4.57 7.96
C GLY A 47 17.62 4.44 7.99
N HIS A 48 17.07 3.80 9.03
CA HIS A 48 15.63 3.68 9.20
C HIS A 48 14.97 5.07 9.37
N SER A 49 13.76 5.24 8.84
CA SER A 49 12.99 6.48 9.00
C SER A 49 12.46 6.64 10.43
N ASN A 50 12.08 7.86 10.82
CA ASN A 50 11.47 8.12 12.12
C ASN A 50 10.20 7.27 12.34
N SER A 51 9.40 7.03 11.29
CA SER A 51 8.26 6.12 11.35
C SER A 51 8.65 4.66 11.64
N ALA A 52 9.82 4.20 11.19
CA ALA A 52 10.28 2.84 11.48
C ALA A 52 10.78 2.71 12.94
N TYR A 53 11.38 3.76 13.50
CA TYR A 53 11.66 3.82 14.94
C TYR A 53 10.39 3.82 15.77
N HIS A 54 9.38 4.59 15.35
CA HIS A 54 8.05 4.58 15.97
C HIS A 54 7.40 3.19 15.93
N MET A 55 7.34 2.55 14.75
CA MET A 55 6.77 1.21 14.57
C MET A 55 7.49 0.12 15.40
N LEU A 56 8.78 0.29 15.72
CA LEU A 56 9.50 -0.64 16.60
C LEU A 56 8.82 -0.78 17.96
N GLY A 57 8.16 0.28 18.45
CA GLY A 57 7.37 0.27 19.69
C GLY A 57 6.29 -0.82 19.74
N ASP A 58 5.71 -1.18 18.58
CA ASP A 58 4.65 -2.19 18.47
C ASP A 58 5.12 -3.62 18.82
N PHE A 59 6.44 -3.82 18.87
CA PHE A 59 7.05 -5.11 19.17
C PHE A 59 7.64 -5.21 20.57
N LYS A 60 7.46 -4.19 21.42
CA LYS A 60 8.08 -4.13 22.76
C LYS A 60 7.53 -5.23 23.66
N VAL A 61 8.41 -5.87 24.43
CA VAL A 61 8.08 -6.97 25.35
C VAL A 61 8.48 -6.60 26.77
N GLY A 62 7.57 -6.81 27.74
CA GLY A 62 7.89 -6.73 29.17
C GLY A 62 7.48 -5.44 29.90
N GLU A 63 6.65 -4.60 29.30
CA GLU A 63 5.89 -3.57 30.04
C GLU A 63 4.40 -3.82 29.84
N GLU A 64 3.68 -4.14 30.92
CA GLU A 64 2.22 -4.00 30.96
C GLU A 64 1.90 -2.51 30.80
N ASN A 65 1.05 -2.16 29.84
CA ASN A 65 0.36 -0.87 29.64
C ASN A 65 0.78 0.25 30.62
N GLY A 66 1.98 0.78 30.43
CA GLY A 66 2.47 1.95 31.15
C GLY A 66 1.91 3.19 30.47
N VAL A 67 1.03 3.89 31.17
CA VAL A 67 0.62 5.27 30.88
C VAL A 67 1.84 6.06 30.41
N LEU A 68 1.72 6.73 29.26
CA LEU A 68 2.73 7.65 28.73
C LEU A 68 2.92 8.80 29.72
N THR A 69 3.82 8.64 30.68
CA THR A 69 4.33 9.76 31.47
C THR A 69 5.47 10.37 30.68
N GLY A 70 5.20 11.49 30.02
CA GLY A 70 6.26 12.33 29.49
C GLY A 70 7.14 12.81 30.63
N ASP A 71 8.45 12.53 30.53
CA ASP A 71 9.46 13.36 31.16
C ASP A 71 10.85 13.22 30.53
N ILE A 72 11.62 14.28 30.72
CA ILE A 72 12.87 14.68 30.04
C ILE A 72 14.06 13.82 30.50
N SER A 73 14.94 13.44 29.55
CA SER A 73 16.18 12.72 29.87
C SER A 73 17.22 13.65 30.51
N GLY A 74 17.58 13.35 31.77
CA GLY A 74 18.51 14.09 32.62
C GLY A 74 19.96 13.58 32.60
N ASN A 75 20.51 13.21 31.44
CA ASN A 75 21.79 12.47 31.41
C ASN A 75 23.02 13.23 30.88
N GLY A 76 22.96 14.56 30.65
CA GLY A 76 24.14 15.43 30.56
C GLY A 76 25.30 14.95 29.66
N ARG A 77 25.01 14.26 28.55
CA ARG A 77 25.99 13.62 27.67
C ARG A 77 26.27 14.47 26.44
N ILE A 78 27.53 14.55 26.03
CA ILE A 78 27.93 15.25 24.79
C ILE A 78 27.38 14.47 23.59
N ILE A 79 26.45 15.11 22.89
CA ILE A 79 25.84 14.66 21.63
C ILE A 79 26.93 14.71 20.54
N THR A 80 27.22 13.56 19.91
CA THR A 80 28.11 13.50 18.74
C THR A 80 27.27 13.67 17.46
N LYS A 81 27.88 14.12 16.36
CA LYS A 81 27.28 14.30 15.01
C LYS A 81 26.63 13.04 14.39
N GLU A 82 26.52 11.95 15.16
CA GLU A 82 25.89 10.68 14.80
C GLU A 82 24.45 10.54 15.37
N GLU A 83 24.01 11.50 16.20
CA GLU A 83 22.62 11.66 16.67
C GLU A 83 21.78 12.58 15.76
N GLU A 84 22.36 13.10 14.67
CA GLU A 84 21.77 14.11 13.77
C GLU A 84 20.67 13.56 12.82
N ASN A 85 20.49 12.23 12.74
CA ASN A 85 19.52 11.58 11.82
C ASN A 85 18.23 11.07 12.49
N ARG A 86 18.14 11.07 13.82
CA ARG A 86 16.94 10.65 14.56
C ARG A 86 16.33 11.90 15.18
N ASP A 87 15.22 12.37 14.64
CA ASP A 87 14.51 13.48 15.25
C ASP A 87 13.62 12.94 16.37
N GLU A 88 14.15 12.96 17.60
CA GLU A 88 13.41 12.53 18.78
C GLU A 88 12.13 13.32 19.00
N LYS A 89 12.07 14.60 18.58
CA LYS A 89 10.85 15.41 18.70
C LYS A 89 9.80 14.93 17.72
N GLU A 90 10.21 14.57 16.50
CA GLU A 90 9.30 13.99 15.52
C GLU A 90 8.75 12.63 15.99
N ILE A 91 9.60 11.75 16.53
CA ILE A 91 9.15 10.46 17.06
C ILE A 91 8.18 10.66 18.23
N ALA A 92 8.52 11.54 19.18
CA ALA A 92 7.64 11.85 20.31
C ALA A 92 6.31 12.46 19.85
N HIS A 93 6.33 13.27 18.80
CA HIS A 93 5.11 13.80 18.20
C HIS A 93 4.28 12.70 17.52
N LEU A 94 4.90 11.75 16.81
CA LEU A 94 4.17 10.59 16.27
C LEU A 94 3.54 9.74 17.38
N GLU A 95 4.26 9.50 18.47
CA GLU A 95 3.74 8.80 19.66
C GLU A 95 2.57 9.58 20.29
N GLU A 96 2.65 10.90 20.36
CA GLU A 96 1.55 11.76 20.80
C GLU A 96 0.33 11.64 19.89
N LEU A 97 0.49 11.69 18.57
CA LEU A 97 -0.60 11.48 17.61
C LEU A 97 -1.24 10.10 17.78
N GLU A 98 -0.45 9.05 18.00
CA GLU A 98 -0.99 7.72 18.29
C GLU A 98 -1.77 7.67 19.60
N SER A 99 -1.30 8.38 20.63
CA SER A 99 -1.96 8.42 21.94
C SER A 99 -3.34 9.06 21.92
N ARG A 100 -3.63 9.87 20.89
CA ARG A 100 -4.97 10.48 20.69
C ARG A 100 -6.03 9.47 20.27
N LEU A 101 -5.63 8.26 19.86
CA LEU A 101 -6.50 7.20 19.35
C LEU A 101 -6.43 5.96 20.24
N ASP A 102 -7.59 5.36 20.51
CA ASP A 102 -7.69 4.04 21.13
C ASP A 102 -7.79 2.96 20.04
N TRP A 103 -6.69 2.23 19.84
CA TRP A 103 -6.60 1.13 18.87
C TRP A 103 -7.41 -0.12 19.24
N SER A 104 -7.93 -0.21 20.46
CA SER A 104 -8.90 -1.25 20.84
C SER A 104 -10.32 -0.95 20.33
N MET A 105 -10.56 0.31 19.96
CA MET A 105 -11.84 0.82 19.50
C MET A 105 -11.84 1.08 17.98
N PRO A 106 -13.02 1.21 17.35
CA PRO A 106 -13.12 1.51 15.92
C PRO A 106 -12.44 2.84 15.58
N ILE A 107 -11.48 2.84 14.65
CA ILE A 107 -10.68 4.01 14.29
C ILE A 107 -11.49 5.05 13.50
N PHE A 108 -12.45 4.63 12.67
CA PHE A 108 -13.16 5.52 11.75
C PHE A 108 -13.91 6.67 12.45
N CYS A 109 -14.46 6.42 13.64
CA CYS A 109 -15.13 7.46 14.44
C CYS A 109 -14.15 8.36 15.22
N GLN A 110 -12.90 7.92 15.40
CA GLN A 110 -11.87 8.62 16.15
C GLN A 110 -11.01 9.56 15.29
N LEU A 111 -11.09 9.48 13.95
CA LEU A 111 -10.31 10.31 13.02
C LEU A 111 -10.44 11.83 13.25
N GLY A 112 -11.47 12.30 13.95
CA GLY A 112 -11.57 13.71 14.36
C GLY A 112 -10.45 14.16 15.30
N ALA A 113 -9.94 13.27 16.16
CA ALA A 113 -8.90 13.58 17.14
C ALA A 113 -7.53 13.87 16.50
N ILE A 114 -7.31 13.37 15.28
CA ILE A 114 -6.06 13.52 14.53
C ILE A 114 -6.21 14.42 13.30
N ALA A 115 -7.35 15.10 13.13
CA ALA A 115 -7.67 15.81 11.90
C ALA A 115 -6.70 16.96 11.57
N SER A 116 -6.14 17.64 12.58
CA SER A 116 -5.12 18.68 12.37
C SER A 116 -3.82 18.14 11.78
N ASP A 117 -3.48 16.89 12.08
CA ASP A 117 -2.17 16.28 11.81
C ASP A 117 -2.33 15.00 10.96
N TYR A 118 -3.46 14.86 10.27
CA TYR A 118 -3.87 13.63 9.59
C TYR A 118 -2.83 13.15 8.58
N ASP A 119 -2.31 14.06 7.76
CA ASP A 119 -1.34 13.74 6.72
C ASP A 119 -0.06 13.11 7.29
N LYS A 120 0.43 13.62 8.42
CA LYS A 120 1.59 13.06 9.10
C LYS A 120 1.27 11.71 9.76
N TRP A 121 0.11 11.61 10.41
CA TRP A 121 -0.34 10.39 11.07
C TRP A 121 -0.57 9.23 10.09
N VAL A 122 -1.22 9.48 8.95
CA VAL A 122 -1.63 8.44 8.00
C VAL A 122 -0.43 7.84 7.25
N HIS A 123 0.60 8.64 6.96
CA HIS A 123 1.82 8.18 6.30
C HIS A 123 2.86 7.60 7.26
N SER A 124 2.60 7.61 8.57
CA SER A 124 3.40 6.89 9.55
C SER A 124 2.83 5.49 9.78
N ALA A 125 3.38 4.50 9.07
CA ALA A 125 2.94 3.12 9.16
C ALA A 125 3.12 2.53 10.57
N VAL A 126 2.20 1.64 10.97
CA VAL A 126 2.22 0.88 12.22
C VAL A 126 1.99 -0.62 11.97
N PHE A 127 2.39 -1.47 12.91
CA PHE A 127 2.14 -2.91 12.89
C PHE A 127 1.05 -3.27 13.92
N ARG A 128 -0.18 -2.86 13.64
CA ARG A 128 -1.32 -3.03 14.55
C ARG A 128 -2.55 -3.55 13.81
N ASN A 129 -3.46 -4.17 14.55
CA ASN A 129 -4.79 -4.48 14.04
C ASN A 129 -5.59 -3.16 13.96
N CYS A 130 -6.16 -2.86 12.79
CA CYS A 130 -7.03 -1.71 12.62
C CYS A 130 -8.49 -2.18 12.53
N ARG A 131 -9.32 -1.80 13.50
CA ARG A 131 -10.78 -1.97 13.40
C ARG A 131 -11.39 -0.69 12.87
N LEU A 132 -12.17 -0.74 11.80
CA LEU A 132 -12.77 0.47 11.22
C LEU A 132 -14.12 0.81 11.86
N PHE A 133 -15.00 -0.19 12.01
CA PHE A 133 -16.38 0.00 12.42
C PHE A 133 -16.75 -0.79 13.68
N ALA A 134 -17.62 -0.19 14.50
CA ALA A 134 -18.22 -0.89 15.65
C ALA A 134 -19.14 -2.03 15.19
N ASN A 135 -19.91 -1.78 14.12
CA ASN A 135 -20.83 -2.75 13.56
C ASN A 135 -20.05 -3.91 12.88
N PRO A 136 -20.25 -5.17 13.31
CA PRO A 136 -19.51 -6.32 12.75
C PRO A 136 -19.76 -6.55 11.25
N ILE A 137 -20.95 -6.23 10.75
CA ILE A 137 -21.30 -6.40 9.34
C ILE A 137 -20.54 -5.37 8.50
N MET A 138 -20.57 -4.09 8.90
CA MET A 138 -19.79 -3.05 8.23
C MET A 138 -18.29 -3.36 8.27
N GLU A 139 -17.78 -3.83 9.40
CA GLU A 139 -16.38 -4.24 9.53
C GLU A 139 -16.05 -5.38 8.58
N SER A 140 -16.90 -6.41 8.51
CA SER A 140 -16.72 -7.54 7.59
C SER A 140 -16.73 -7.12 6.12
N MET A 141 -17.49 -6.08 5.76
CA MET A 141 -17.51 -5.53 4.39
C MET A 141 -16.21 -4.81 4.00
N THR A 142 -15.34 -4.51 4.97
CA THR A 142 -14.01 -3.93 4.69
C THR A 142 -12.96 -4.98 4.32
N TYR A 143 -13.23 -6.26 4.57
CA TYR A 143 -12.27 -7.34 4.30
C TYR A 143 -12.45 -7.88 2.88
N THR A 144 -11.39 -7.78 2.09
CA THR A 144 -11.30 -8.38 0.75
C THR A 144 -10.03 -9.22 0.66
N GLN A 145 -10.20 -10.54 0.66
CA GLN A 145 -9.10 -11.47 0.37
C GLN A 145 -8.64 -11.29 -1.08
N TRP A 146 -7.32 -11.31 -1.31
CA TRP A 146 -6.74 -11.06 -2.64
C TRP A 146 -7.34 -11.93 -3.75
N TYR A 147 -7.65 -13.19 -3.47
CA TYR A 147 -8.18 -14.13 -4.48
C TYR A 147 -9.63 -13.85 -4.86
N LEU A 148 -10.40 -13.10 -4.05
CA LEU A 148 -11.78 -12.74 -4.41
C LEU A 148 -11.82 -11.82 -5.63
N VAL A 149 -10.81 -10.97 -5.81
CA VAL A 149 -10.70 -10.06 -6.96
C VAL A 149 -10.59 -10.84 -8.28
N PRO A 150 -9.61 -11.74 -8.52
CA PRO A 150 -9.57 -12.53 -9.74
C PRO A 150 -10.75 -13.50 -9.86
N THR A 151 -11.22 -14.12 -8.77
CA THR A 151 -12.39 -15.02 -8.84
C THR A 151 -13.64 -14.29 -9.33
N PHE A 152 -13.82 -13.02 -8.96
CA PHE A 152 -14.92 -12.20 -9.43
C PHE A 152 -14.69 -11.69 -10.86
N TRP A 153 -13.52 -11.11 -11.14
CA TRP A 153 -13.27 -10.38 -12.39
C TRP A 153 -12.93 -11.27 -13.58
N VAL A 154 -12.23 -12.39 -13.39
CA VAL A 154 -11.80 -13.25 -14.52
C VAL A 154 -13.00 -13.82 -15.29
N PRO A 155 -14.04 -14.41 -14.65
CA PRO A 155 -15.22 -14.89 -15.39
C PRO A 155 -15.95 -13.77 -16.15
N ILE A 156 -16.06 -12.58 -15.56
CA ILE A 156 -16.70 -11.42 -16.18
C ILE A 156 -15.90 -10.95 -17.40
N ILE A 157 -14.58 -10.80 -17.26
CA ILE A 157 -13.68 -10.41 -18.35
C ILE A 157 -13.77 -11.42 -19.50
N ILE A 158 -13.70 -12.72 -19.21
CA ILE A 158 -13.78 -13.78 -20.24
C ILE A 158 -15.14 -13.74 -20.93
N TYR A 159 -16.24 -13.65 -20.18
CA TYR A 159 -17.59 -13.57 -20.75
C TYR A 159 -17.72 -12.36 -21.68
N LEU A 160 -17.30 -11.17 -21.23
CA LEU A 160 -17.35 -9.95 -22.02
C LEU A 160 -16.43 -10.05 -23.25
N MET A 161 -15.22 -10.60 -23.10
CA MET A 161 -14.31 -10.81 -24.23
C MET A 161 -14.94 -11.70 -25.30
N VAL A 162 -15.54 -12.82 -24.93
CA VAL A 162 -16.13 -13.77 -25.88
C VAL A 162 -17.37 -13.17 -26.54
N THR A 163 -18.29 -12.61 -25.76
CA THR A 163 -19.54 -12.03 -26.29
C THR A 163 -19.29 -10.87 -27.24
N VAL A 164 -18.41 -9.94 -26.85
CA VAL A 164 -18.07 -8.78 -27.68
C VAL A 164 -17.25 -9.19 -28.91
N TYR A 165 -16.44 -10.25 -28.83
CA TYR A 165 -15.76 -10.81 -30.00
C TYR A 165 -16.76 -11.37 -31.03
N TYR A 166 -17.77 -12.14 -30.62
CA TYR A 166 -18.82 -12.59 -31.53
C TYR A 166 -19.68 -11.44 -32.06
N GLN A 167 -19.88 -10.38 -31.27
CA GLN A 167 -20.65 -9.21 -31.69
C GLN A 167 -19.95 -8.38 -32.78
N TYR A 168 -18.64 -8.15 -32.66
CA TYR A 168 -17.93 -7.22 -33.55
C TYR A 168 -17.01 -7.90 -34.57
N VAL A 169 -16.51 -9.11 -34.28
CA VAL A 169 -15.51 -9.80 -35.14
C VAL A 169 -16.13 -10.99 -35.85
N ASN A 170 -16.84 -11.85 -35.12
CA ASN A 170 -17.43 -13.08 -35.66
C ASN A 170 -18.96 -13.02 -35.69
N CYS A 171 -19.50 -11.92 -36.23
CA CYS A 171 -20.92 -11.60 -36.28
C CYS A 171 -21.69 -12.25 -37.44
N GLY A 172 -20.99 -12.94 -38.36
CA GLY A 172 -21.60 -13.56 -39.54
C GLY A 172 -22.43 -12.56 -40.36
N ASP A 173 -23.63 -12.97 -40.76
CA ASP A 173 -24.54 -12.12 -41.53
C ASP A 173 -25.07 -10.90 -40.75
N SER A 174 -24.85 -10.85 -39.43
CA SER A 174 -25.22 -9.71 -38.58
C SER A 174 -24.14 -8.63 -38.51
N CYS A 175 -23.02 -8.80 -39.22
CA CYS A 175 -21.94 -7.81 -39.24
C CYS A 175 -22.39 -6.50 -39.92
N GLY A 176 -22.45 -5.44 -39.13
CA GLY A 176 -22.65 -4.08 -39.62
C GLY A 176 -21.35 -3.39 -40.07
N PRO A 177 -21.43 -2.10 -40.48
CA PRO A 177 -20.27 -1.32 -40.89
C PRO A 177 -19.23 -1.14 -39.77
N ASP A 178 -19.62 -1.28 -38.50
CA ASP A 178 -18.74 -1.21 -37.32
C ASP A 178 -18.05 -2.54 -36.97
N SER A 179 -18.08 -3.52 -37.87
CA SER A 179 -17.35 -4.78 -37.68
C SER A 179 -15.83 -4.55 -37.60
N LEU A 180 -15.14 -5.43 -36.87
CA LEU A 180 -13.71 -5.38 -36.62
C LEU A 180 -13.04 -6.66 -37.11
N THR A 181 -11.83 -6.53 -37.65
CA THR A 181 -10.91 -7.67 -37.75
C THR A 181 -10.42 -8.10 -36.36
N SER A 182 -9.95 -9.35 -36.22
CA SER A 182 -9.35 -9.83 -34.96
C SER A 182 -8.17 -8.96 -34.49
N LEU A 183 -7.38 -8.42 -35.43
CA LEU A 183 -6.27 -7.51 -35.11
C LEU A 183 -6.77 -6.18 -34.54
N GLN A 184 -7.79 -5.57 -35.15
CA GLN A 184 -8.37 -4.33 -34.64
C GLN A 184 -9.01 -4.53 -33.26
N TYR A 185 -9.68 -5.66 -33.04
CA TYR A 185 -10.21 -6.02 -31.71
C TYR A 185 -9.10 -6.08 -30.64
N ILE A 186 -7.97 -6.74 -30.94
CA ILE A 186 -6.81 -6.79 -30.04
C ILE A 186 -6.23 -5.39 -29.80
N GLN A 187 -6.14 -4.54 -30.84
CA GLN A 187 -5.68 -3.16 -30.70
C GLN A 187 -6.61 -2.35 -29.76
N GLN A 188 -7.93 -2.53 -29.85
CA GLN A 188 -8.87 -1.89 -28.93
C GLN A 188 -8.67 -2.37 -27.49
N LEU A 189 -8.45 -3.68 -27.27
CA LEU A 189 -8.14 -4.23 -25.94
C LEU A 189 -6.84 -3.63 -25.38
N ILE A 190 -5.77 -3.60 -26.16
CA ILE A 190 -4.48 -3.02 -25.76
C ILE A 190 -4.65 -1.53 -25.42
N SER A 191 -5.42 -0.78 -26.20
CA SER A 191 -5.70 0.62 -25.89
C SER A 191 -6.40 0.80 -24.53
N GLY A 192 -7.29 -0.13 -24.17
CA GLY A 192 -7.91 -0.17 -22.84
C GLY A 192 -6.91 -0.41 -21.71
N VAL A 193 -5.96 -1.35 -21.90
CA VAL A 193 -4.87 -1.60 -20.95
C VAL A 193 -3.98 -0.36 -20.79
N LEU A 194 -3.66 0.32 -21.90
CA LEU A 194 -2.86 1.55 -21.85
C LEU A 194 -3.59 2.68 -21.10
N LEU A 195 -4.89 2.85 -21.36
CA LEU A 195 -5.74 3.78 -20.60
C LEU A 195 -5.74 3.45 -19.10
N TRP A 196 -5.77 2.16 -18.75
CA TRP A 196 -5.63 1.75 -17.34
C TRP A 196 -4.30 2.22 -16.76
N THR A 197 -3.16 2.09 -17.45
CA THR A 197 -1.87 2.53 -16.86
C THR A 197 -1.84 4.03 -16.56
N ILE A 198 -2.52 4.84 -17.37
CA ILE A 198 -2.70 6.28 -17.11
C ILE A 198 -3.59 6.47 -15.89
N LEU A 199 -4.71 5.74 -15.83
CA LEU A 199 -5.66 5.81 -14.73
C LEU A 199 -5.04 5.37 -13.41
N GLU A 200 -4.28 4.28 -13.39
CA GLU A 200 -3.50 3.80 -12.24
C GLU A 200 -2.66 4.92 -11.65
N TYR A 201 -1.79 5.52 -12.47
CA TYR A 201 -0.92 6.59 -12.01
C TYR A 201 -1.73 7.81 -11.54
N SER A 202 -2.79 8.15 -12.26
CA SER A 202 -3.61 9.32 -11.97
C SER A 202 -4.38 9.17 -10.66
N LEU A 203 -5.03 8.02 -10.46
CA LEU A 203 -5.73 7.70 -9.22
C LEU A 203 -4.73 7.65 -8.07
N HIS A 204 -3.62 6.94 -8.22
CA HIS A 204 -2.67 6.80 -7.13
C HIS A 204 -2.08 8.16 -6.70
N ARG A 205 -1.72 9.03 -7.65
CA ARG A 205 -1.13 10.32 -7.33
C ARG A 205 -2.14 11.37 -6.87
N TRP A 206 -3.23 11.56 -7.60
CA TRP A 206 -4.11 12.73 -7.40
C TRP A 206 -5.37 12.44 -6.60
N VAL A 207 -5.74 11.16 -6.46
CA VAL A 207 -6.94 10.76 -5.71
C VAL A 207 -6.54 10.07 -4.39
N PHE A 208 -5.69 9.06 -4.47
CA PHE A 208 -5.27 8.26 -3.33
C PHE A 208 -4.24 8.95 -2.43
N HIS A 209 -3.44 9.88 -2.98
CA HIS A 209 -2.51 10.75 -2.25
C HIS A 209 -3.03 12.21 -2.15
N PHE A 210 -4.34 12.40 -2.29
CA PHE A 210 -4.95 13.71 -2.08
C PHE A 210 -4.87 14.11 -0.60
N ASN A 211 -4.24 15.25 -0.29
CA ASN A 211 -4.21 15.76 1.08
C ASN A 211 -5.58 16.38 1.45
N PRO A 212 -6.34 15.80 2.39
CA PRO A 212 -7.67 16.29 2.76
C PRO A 212 -7.66 17.50 3.71
N GLY A 213 -6.49 17.98 4.12
CA GLY A 213 -6.31 18.95 5.20
C GLY A 213 -6.96 18.43 6.49
N SER A 214 -7.66 19.30 7.20
CA SER A 214 -8.38 18.95 8.45
C SER A 214 -9.87 18.70 8.26
N ASN A 215 -10.35 18.56 7.02
CA ASN A 215 -11.76 18.29 6.76
C ASN A 215 -12.07 16.82 7.07
N LEU A 216 -12.81 16.57 8.16
CA LEU A 216 -13.12 15.23 8.65
C LEU A 216 -13.81 14.32 7.62
N ASN A 217 -14.68 14.87 6.77
CA ASN A 217 -15.37 14.05 5.77
C ASN A 217 -14.41 13.62 4.66
N LEU A 218 -13.53 14.52 4.20
CA LEU A 218 -12.48 14.18 3.23
C LEU A 218 -11.45 13.23 3.82
N ILE A 219 -11.06 13.42 5.09
CA ILE A 219 -10.19 12.49 5.84
C ILE A 219 -10.79 11.09 5.85
N ARG A 220 -12.08 10.96 6.17
CA ARG A 220 -12.78 9.66 6.19
C ARG A 220 -12.78 8.99 4.82
N VAL A 221 -13.06 9.74 3.76
CA VAL A 221 -13.02 9.21 2.39
C VAL A 221 -11.60 8.78 2.02
N HIS A 222 -10.61 9.65 2.21
CA HIS A 222 -9.20 9.35 1.94
C HIS A 222 -8.72 8.12 2.72
N PHE A 223 -9.07 8.01 4.00
CA PHE A 223 -8.69 6.88 4.84
C PHE A 223 -9.25 5.56 4.33
N LEU A 224 -10.49 5.54 3.84
CA LEU A 224 -11.11 4.33 3.31
C LEU A 224 -10.55 3.90 1.96
N ILE A 225 -10.13 4.83 1.10
CA ILE A 225 -9.67 4.49 -0.25
C ILE A 225 -8.18 4.15 -0.33
N HIS A 226 -7.33 4.77 0.52
CA HIS A 226 -5.88 4.55 0.48
C HIS A 226 -5.15 4.82 1.79
N GLY A 227 -5.65 5.73 2.62
CA GLY A 227 -4.98 6.09 3.88
C GLY A 227 -4.81 4.90 4.83
N ILE A 228 -5.79 3.98 4.92
CA ILE A 228 -5.64 2.76 5.71
C ILE A 228 -4.50 1.88 5.20
N HIS A 229 -4.30 1.81 3.87
CA HIS A 229 -3.23 1.03 3.28
C HIS A 229 -1.84 1.62 3.61
N HIS A 230 -1.68 2.94 3.65
CA HIS A 230 -0.45 3.55 4.14
C HIS A 230 -0.24 3.36 5.64
N LYS A 231 -1.33 3.41 6.42
CA LYS A 231 -1.27 3.33 7.87
C LYS A 231 -0.97 1.93 8.38
N VAL A 232 -1.61 0.92 7.82
CA VAL A 232 -1.42 -0.50 8.16
C VAL A 232 -1.09 -1.32 6.91
N PRO A 233 0.09 -1.09 6.28
CA PRO A 233 0.44 -1.68 4.98
C PRO A 233 0.54 -3.20 4.97
N PHE A 234 0.63 -3.80 6.16
CA PHE A 234 0.75 -5.26 6.33
C PHE A 234 -0.61 -5.97 6.47
N ASP A 235 -1.73 -5.22 6.49
CA ASP A 235 -3.08 -5.79 6.49
C ASP A 235 -3.49 -6.26 5.09
N GLY A 236 -3.23 -7.55 4.82
CA GLY A 236 -3.58 -8.18 3.54
C GLY A 236 -5.08 -8.30 3.25
N LEU A 237 -5.97 -7.94 4.18
CA LEU A 237 -7.42 -7.94 3.94
C LEU A 237 -7.93 -6.58 3.44
N ARG A 238 -7.12 -5.51 3.52
CA ARG A 238 -7.53 -4.14 3.22
C ARG A 238 -6.61 -3.43 2.23
N GLN A 239 -5.96 -4.23 1.39
CA GLN A 239 -5.09 -3.72 0.35
C GLN A 239 -5.78 -3.69 -1.01
N VAL A 240 -6.39 -4.80 -1.43
CA VAL A 240 -7.01 -4.90 -2.76
C VAL A 240 -8.35 -4.17 -2.80
N PHE A 241 -8.74 -3.69 -3.98
CA PHE A 241 -9.97 -2.92 -4.09
C PHE A 241 -11.21 -3.85 -4.08
N PRO A 242 -12.21 -3.64 -3.20
CA PRO A 242 -13.34 -4.55 -3.09
C PRO A 242 -14.17 -4.62 -4.39
N PRO A 243 -14.58 -5.83 -4.87
CA PRO A 243 -15.19 -5.98 -6.20
C PRO A 243 -16.47 -5.18 -6.46
N ILE A 244 -17.34 -5.01 -5.44
CA ILE A 244 -18.61 -4.29 -5.61
C ILE A 244 -18.35 -2.78 -5.83
N PRO A 245 -17.62 -2.06 -4.94
CA PRO A 245 -17.13 -0.71 -5.23
C PRO A 245 -16.37 -0.59 -6.55
N ALA A 246 -15.52 -1.57 -6.88
CA ALA A 246 -14.79 -1.60 -8.15
C ALA A 246 -15.74 -1.63 -9.36
N ALA A 247 -16.81 -2.43 -9.33
CA ALA A 247 -17.80 -2.51 -10.40
C ALA A 247 -18.60 -1.21 -10.57
N LEU A 248 -18.93 -0.53 -9.47
CA LEU A 248 -19.57 0.79 -9.52
C LEU A 248 -18.66 1.83 -10.15
N LEU A 249 -17.37 1.84 -9.79
CA LEU A 249 -16.38 2.72 -10.39
C LEU A 249 -16.16 2.40 -11.87
N ALA A 250 -16.09 1.11 -12.24
CA ALA A 250 -15.95 0.68 -13.63
C ALA A 250 -17.16 1.12 -14.48
N ALA A 251 -18.38 1.01 -13.94
CA ALA A 251 -19.58 1.51 -14.61
C ALA A 251 -19.55 3.03 -14.79
N LEU A 252 -19.16 3.78 -13.75
CA LEU A 252 -19.01 5.24 -13.82
C LEU A 252 -18.02 5.64 -14.93
N LEU A 253 -16.83 5.02 -14.94
CA LEU A 253 -15.80 5.28 -15.94
C LEU A 253 -16.27 4.90 -17.36
N TYR A 254 -17.01 3.79 -17.50
CA TYR A 254 -17.58 3.38 -18.77
C TYR A 254 -18.54 4.44 -19.33
N PHE A 255 -19.49 4.93 -18.53
CA PHE A 255 -20.44 5.94 -18.99
C PHE A 255 -19.78 7.29 -19.30
N MET A 256 -18.71 7.65 -18.57
CA MET A 256 -17.91 8.83 -18.89
C MET A 256 -17.16 8.71 -20.21
N LEU A 257 -16.60 7.52 -20.51
CA LEU A 257 -15.84 7.28 -21.73
C LEU A 257 -16.74 6.98 -22.94
N TYR A 258 -17.95 6.46 -22.73
CA TYR A 258 -18.88 6.05 -23.78
C TYR A 258 -19.03 7.07 -24.93
N PRO A 259 -19.25 8.38 -24.68
CA PRO A 259 -19.37 9.35 -25.77
C PRO A 259 -18.02 9.81 -26.36
N LEU A 260 -16.88 9.46 -25.75
CA LEU A 260 -15.56 10.01 -26.08
C LEU A 260 -14.70 9.08 -26.95
N VAL A 261 -14.98 7.77 -26.93
CA VAL A 261 -14.11 6.78 -27.58
C VAL A 261 -14.91 5.79 -28.41
N SER A 262 -14.32 5.33 -29.52
CA SER A 262 -14.87 4.20 -30.28
C SER A 262 -14.77 2.91 -29.48
N TYR A 263 -15.71 1.99 -29.66
CA TYR A 263 -15.73 0.67 -28.99
C TYR A 263 -15.46 0.73 -27.48
N PRO A 264 -16.22 1.55 -26.71
CA PRO A 264 -15.94 1.80 -25.29
C PRO A 264 -16.00 0.52 -24.45
N ILE A 265 -16.83 -0.46 -24.84
CA ILE A 265 -16.92 -1.75 -24.14
C ILE A 265 -15.64 -2.58 -24.29
N ILE A 266 -15.01 -2.60 -25.48
CA ILE A 266 -13.74 -3.33 -25.68
C ILE A 266 -12.62 -2.65 -24.87
N LYS A 267 -12.60 -1.32 -24.86
CA LYS A 267 -11.65 -0.55 -24.04
C LYS A 267 -11.87 -0.76 -22.54
N LEU A 268 -13.12 -0.87 -22.08
CA LEU A 268 -13.44 -1.22 -20.69
C LEU A 268 -12.87 -2.60 -20.33
N ILE A 269 -13.06 -3.60 -21.18
CA ILE A 269 -12.50 -4.95 -20.97
C ILE A 269 -10.98 -4.89 -20.85
N GLY A 270 -10.30 -4.18 -21.75
CA GLY A 270 -8.86 -3.94 -21.66
C GLY A 270 -8.46 -3.22 -20.35
N GLY A 271 -9.25 -2.22 -19.95
CA GLY A 271 -9.06 -1.51 -18.68
C GLY A 271 -9.21 -2.42 -17.46
N LEU A 272 -10.20 -3.31 -17.44
CA LEU A 272 -10.41 -4.30 -16.38
C LEU A 272 -9.27 -5.33 -16.31
N ILE A 273 -8.71 -5.74 -17.45
CA ILE A 273 -7.50 -6.57 -17.49
C ILE A 273 -6.32 -5.82 -16.86
N GLY A 274 -6.12 -4.55 -17.24
CA GLY A 274 -5.10 -3.69 -16.65
C GLY A 274 -5.26 -3.56 -15.14
N TYR A 275 -6.47 -3.26 -14.67
CA TYR A 275 -6.83 -3.19 -13.26
C TYR A 275 -6.51 -4.48 -12.51
N LEU A 276 -6.93 -5.63 -13.04
CA LEU A 276 -6.70 -6.90 -12.37
C LEU A 276 -5.19 -7.20 -12.26
N ILE A 277 -4.42 -6.92 -13.31
CA ILE A 277 -2.96 -7.06 -13.29
C ILE A 277 -2.36 -6.13 -12.23
N TYR A 278 -2.78 -4.86 -12.20
CA TYR A 278 -2.33 -3.88 -11.21
C TYR A 278 -2.59 -4.36 -9.78
N ASP A 279 -3.83 -4.76 -9.46
CA ASP A 279 -4.24 -5.07 -8.09
C ASP A 279 -3.50 -6.31 -7.58
N MET A 280 -3.27 -7.29 -8.47
CA MET A 280 -2.48 -8.49 -8.15
C MET A 280 -0.98 -8.18 -8.03
N ILE A 281 -0.41 -7.30 -8.87
CA ILE A 281 0.97 -6.83 -8.71
C ILE A 281 1.10 -6.11 -7.36
N HIS A 282 0.19 -5.18 -7.05
CA HIS A 282 0.18 -4.41 -5.81
C HIS A 282 0.19 -5.33 -4.59
N TYR A 283 -0.75 -6.28 -4.54
CA TYR A 283 -0.81 -7.29 -3.48
C TYR A 283 0.48 -8.10 -3.36
N TYR A 284 1.00 -8.57 -4.49
CA TYR A 284 2.21 -9.41 -4.51
C TYR A 284 3.47 -8.64 -4.11
N VAL A 285 3.58 -7.33 -4.43
CA VAL A 285 4.75 -6.54 -4.01
C VAL A 285 4.74 -6.22 -2.51
N HIS A 286 3.59 -6.23 -1.84
CA HIS A 286 3.53 -6.17 -0.38
C HIS A 286 3.82 -7.53 0.25
N HIS A 287 3.06 -8.56 -0.11
CA HIS A 287 3.03 -9.83 0.64
C HIS A 287 3.84 -10.98 0.02
N GLY A 288 4.31 -10.83 -1.22
CA GLY A 288 5.10 -11.84 -1.93
C GLY A 288 6.61 -11.75 -1.69
N SER A 289 7.34 -12.76 -2.12
CA SER A 289 8.81 -12.81 -2.09
C SER A 289 9.36 -12.97 -3.51
N PRO A 290 9.32 -11.91 -4.35
CA PRO A 290 9.83 -11.98 -5.71
C PRO A 290 11.33 -12.29 -5.73
N LYS A 291 11.80 -13.01 -6.74
CA LYS A 291 13.21 -13.38 -6.88
C LYS A 291 14.06 -12.20 -7.37
N ASP A 292 15.27 -12.05 -6.84
CA ASP A 292 16.21 -11.02 -7.31
C ASP A 292 16.47 -11.12 -8.82
N GLY A 293 16.72 -9.97 -9.45
CA GLY A 293 16.84 -9.82 -10.90
C GLY A 293 15.51 -9.80 -11.66
N THR A 294 14.37 -10.13 -11.03
CA THR A 294 13.06 -10.04 -11.69
C THR A 294 12.48 -8.62 -11.65
N TYR A 295 11.57 -8.34 -12.57
CA TYR A 295 10.83 -7.08 -12.60
C TYR A 295 10.05 -6.82 -11.29
N LEU A 296 9.33 -7.82 -10.79
CA LEU A 296 8.55 -7.70 -9.56
C LEU A 296 9.42 -7.49 -8.32
N TYR A 297 10.66 -7.99 -8.32
CA TYR A 297 11.63 -7.67 -7.26
C TYR A 297 12.01 -6.19 -7.28
N ALA A 298 12.27 -5.64 -8.47
CA ALA A 298 12.53 -4.21 -8.61
C ALA A 298 11.31 -3.37 -8.23
N MET A 299 10.10 -3.81 -8.56
CA MET A 299 8.86 -3.11 -8.17
C MET A 299 8.55 -3.21 -6.68
N LYS A 300 8.79 -4.35 -6.01
CA LYS A 300 8.67 -4.47 -4.55
C LYS A 300 9.56 -3.47 -3.83
N ARG A 301 10.82 -3.36 -4.25
CA ARG A 301 11.75 -2.38 -3.65
C ARG A 301 11.37 -0.93 -3.95
N TYR A 302 10.82 -0.68 -5.13
CA TYR A 302 10.36 0.64 -5.55
C TYR A 302 9.11 1.09 -4.78
N HIS A 303 8.11 0.24 -4.67
CA HIS A 303 6.88 0.52 -3.92
C HIS A 303 7.09 0.52 -2.41
N SER A 304 8.00 -0.33 -1.89
CA SER A 304 8.42 -0.23 -0.49
C SER A 304 9.06 1.13 -0.19
N ASN A 305 9.82 1.71 -1.12
CA ASN A 305 10.34 3.06 -0.97
C ASN A 305 9.22 4.11 -0.91
N HIS A 306 8.17 3.97 -1.72
CA HIS A 306 6.97 4.80 -1.65
C HIS A 306 6.33 4.78 -0.25
N HIS A 307 6.13 3.59 0.34
CA HIS A 307 5.51 3.47 1.66
C HIS A 307 6.35 3.99 2.82
N PHE A 308 7.67 3.73 2.82
CA PHE A 308 8.49 3.89 4.02
C PHE A 308 9.52 5.02 3.94
N VAL A 309 9.68 5.66 2.76
CA VAL A 309 10.71 6.68 2.53
C VAL A 309 10.15 7.92 1.82
N ASN A 310 9.51 7.78 0.65
CA ASN A 310 9.03 8.91 -0.17
C ASN A 310 7.58 8.70 -0.60
N HIS A 311 6.62 9.05 0.26
CA HIS A 311 5.19 8.90 -0.03
C HIS A 311 4.69 9.83 -1.15
N ASP A 312 5.43 10.90 -1.46
CA ASP A 312 5.13 11.88 -2.51
C ASP A 312 5.72 11.50 -3.90
N LYS A 313 6.30 10.31 -4.03
CA LYS A 313 6.96 9.82 -5.25
C LYS A 313 6.68 8.33 -5.48
N ALA A 314 7.14 7.79 -6.61
CA ALA A 314 7.01 6.37 -6.94
C ALA A 314 5.56 5.85 -6.95
N PHE A 315 4.68 6.60 -7.62
CA PHE A 315 3.25 6.29 -7.72
C PHE A 315 2.96 5.13 -8.69
N GLY A 316 3.87 4.80 -9.60
CA GLY A 316 3.68 3.67 -10.51
C GLY A 316 3.84 2.32 -9.80
N ILE A 317 2.79 1.48 -9.83
CA ILE A 317 2.78 0.16 -9.20
C ILE A 317 3.06 -0.94 -10.23
N SER A 318 2.37 -0.89 -11.36
CA SER A 318 2.57 -1.80 -12.48
C SER A 318 3.81 -1.43 -13.27
N SER A 319 4.09 -0.13 -13.43
CA SER A 319 5.29 0.37 -14.12
C SER A 319 5.73 1.77 -13.71
N LYS A 320 7.00 2.08 -13.97
CA LYS A 320 7.65 3.36 -13.66
C LYS A 320 7.52 4.40 -14.78
N ILE A 321 6.83 4.07 -15.88
CA ILE A 321 6.78 4.90 -17.09
C ILE A 321 6.25 6.29 -16.74
N TRP A 322 5.10 6.35 -16.07
CA TRP A 322 4.46 7.61 -15.71
C TRP A 322 5.24 8.39 -14.64
N ASP A 323 5.96 7.70 -13.75
CA ASP A 323 6.87 8.37 -12.83
C ASP A 323 8.01 9.11 -13.53
N HIS A 324 8.53 8.57 -14.64
CA HIS A 324 9.51 9.28 -15.45
C HIS A 324 8.87 10.48 -16.18
N VAL A 325 7.70 10.28 -16.78
CA VAL A 325 6.96 11.33 -17.51
C VAL A 325 6.66 12.52 -16.60
N PHE A 326 6.18 12.25 -15.39
CA PHE A 326 5.74 13.26 -14.44
C PHE A 326 6.78 13.63 -13.37
N LYS A 327 8.02 13.16 -13.52
CA LYS A 327 9.17 13.46 -12.63
C LYS A 327 8.95 13.08 -11.16
N THR A 328 8.24 11.99 -10.91
CA THR A 328 8.04 11.38 -9.58
C THR A 328 8.86 10.10 -9.40
N PHE A 329 9.81 9.82 -10.29
CA PHE A 329 10.69 8.66 -10.20
C PHE A 329 11.66 8.73 -9.00
N VAL A 330 11.87 7.59 -8.33
CA VAL A 330 12.87 7.43 -7.27
C VAL A 330 13.96 6.44 -7.65
N GLN A 331 15.21 6.85 -7.47
CA GLN A 331 16.34 5.95 -7.55
C GLN A 331 16.51 5.16 -6.25
N VAL A 332 16.06 3.91 -6.24
CA VAL A 332 16.23 3.01 -5.10
C VAL A 332 17.70 2.61 -4.96
N LYS A 333 18.24 2.70 -3.73
CA LYS A 333 19.63 2.33 -3.39
C LYS A 333 19.99 0.95 -3.94
N LYS A 334 21.12 0.81 -4.63
CA LYS A 334 21.62 -0.51 -5.05
C LYS A 334 22.17 -1.25 -3.83
N LEU A 335 21.75 -2.50 -3.62
CA LEU A 335 22.24 -3.35 -2.54
C LEU A 335 23.35 -4.27 -3.07
N SER A 336 24.31 -4.59 -2.22
CA SER A 336 25.36 -5.58 -2.51
C SER A 336 24.91 -7.03 -2.31
N PHE A 337 23.68 -7.23 -1.86
CA PHE A 337 23.07 -8.53 -1.57
C PHE A 337 21.59 -8.53 -1.94
N SER A 338 21.04 -9.73 -2.13
CA SER A 338 19.62 -9.93 -2.42
C SER A 338 18.78 -9.94 -1.14
N LEU A 339 17.64 -9.27 -1.17
CA LEU A 339 16.63 -9.36 -0.11
C LEU A 339 15.82 -10.65 -0.31
N ARG A 340 15.52 -11.33 0.79
CA ARG A 340 14.53 -12.40 0.82
C ARG A 340 13.48 -11.98 1.84
N TRP A 341 12.23 -11.86 1.41
CA TRP A 341 11.12 -11.56 2.30
C TRP A 341 10.47 -12.84 2.80
#